data_AF-A0A967EJI3-F1
#
_entry.id   AF-A0A967EJI3-F1
#
_cell.length_a   1.000
_cell.length_b   1.000
_cell.length_c   1.000
_cell.angle_alpha   90.00
_cell.angle_beta   90.00
_cell.angle_gamma   90.00
#
_symmetry.space_group_name_H-M   'P 1'
#
loop_
_entity.id
_entity.type
_entity.pdbx_description
1 polymer ?
#
loop_
_entity_poly.entity_id
_entity_poly.type
_entity_poly.pdbx_seq_one_letter_code
_entity_poly.pdbx_strand_id
1 'polypeptide(L)'
;MKIALDNLPLDPITLQGMVRDLADALDEGQIEIERLQQIIREFRRARFGRSAETIEPDQLPLILDTKTGVETIIDEQTNDDGLSRISPDSARSSFVKQPHRKSLPDHLSRSDVTIAPDVTVCPDCGGSLHDAGTTTSEMLDWVPASVRVVRINRPKCACRACGTLHQAAAPERIAEGCSATPALVAHVLTSRYCDHLPLYRQSRIFARYGLELARSTLADWIRAAAWWLAPLRHMLMSHVCSGERIFADDTPLPVLDPGRRRTRTGRLWAYARDDRDFGGTTAPAVVFYATPDRSAAWPARHLAGYQGILQVDGYAGFTPLTHDGSIRIAACWSHTRRKFYELHQAGSPIATEILSRIRELYQIEERIRGLPPDHRRVVRQERSQDLVTALHKLLSGKLPFLPTRSKLAEAIRYTLNRWDDLKRFIDDGRIDLDTNPVERVIRPVALGRKNALFAGSEGGADRWAIAASLIETAKLNGIEPFQWLRDTLETMVAGFPASRLGELLPVR
;
A
#
# COMPACT_ATOMS: atom_id res chain seq x y z
N MET A 1 -46.23 17.14 5.51
CA MET A 1 -47.38 18.01 5.86
C MET A 1 -48.62 17.14 5.82
N LYS A 2 -49.36 16.94 6.92
CA LYS A 2 -50.65 16.23 6.86
C LYS A 2 -51.70 17.23 6.42
N ILE A 3 -52.03 17.26 5.13
CA ILE A 3 -53.12 18.09 4.63
C ILE A 3 -54.43 17.42 5.05
N ALA A 4 -55.26 18.16 5.79
CA ALA A 4 -56.62 17.74 6.09
C ALA A 4 -57.44 17.88 4.81
N LEU A 5 -57.68 16.77 4.12
CA LEU A 5 -58.41 16.73 2.84
C LEU A 5 -59.85 17.25 2.97
N ASP A 6 -60.38 17.27 4.19
CA ASP A 6 -61.75 17.67 4.51
C ASP A 6 -61.93 19.20 4.62
N ASN A 7 -60.86 19.99 4.53
CA ASN A 7 -60.89 21.44 4.80
C ASN A 7 -60.05 22.23 3.78
N LEU A 8 -60.24 21.94 2.50
CA LEU A 8 -59.56 22.63 1.40
C LEU A 8 -60.15 24.03 1.15
N PRO A 9 -59.31 25.04 0.85
CA PRO A 9 -59.79 26.36 0.45
C PRO A 9 -60.67 26.26 -0.79
N LEU A 10 -61.76 27.04 -0.86
CA LEU A 10 -62.63 27.13 -2.04
C LEU A 10 -62.09 28.13 -3.08
N ASP A 11 -61.09 28.92 -2.72
CA ASP A 11 -60.47 29.91 -3.60
C ASP A 11 -59.57 29.21 -4.67
N PRO A 12 -59.84 29.40 -5.97
CA PRO A 12 -59.11 28.72 -7.05
C PRO A 12 -57.62 29.04 -7.10
N ILE A 13 -57.22 30.26 -6.70
CA ILE A 13 -55.82 30.70 -6.72
C ILE A 13 -55.04 29.97 -5.62
N THR A 14 -55.63 29.89 -4.43
CA THR A 14 -55.06 29.19 -3.27
C THR A 14 -54.94 27.69 -3.53
N LEU A 15 -55.95 27.07 -4.15
CA LEU A 15 -55.89 25.66 -4.59
C LEU A 15 -54.79 25.40 -5.61
N GLN A 16 -54.63 26.27 -6.62
CA GLN A 16 -53.54 26.15 -7.60
C GLN A 16 -52.17 26.27 -6.95
N GLY A 17 -52.00 27.15 -5.96
CA GLY A 17 -50.79 27.26 -5.15
C GLY A 17 -50.50 25.96 -4.38
N MET A 18 -51.49 25.42 -3.66
CA MET A 18 -51.33 24.17 -2.90
C MET A 18 -51.02 22.96 -3.79
N VAL A 19 -51.57 22.89 -5.01
CA VAL A 19 -51.26 21.82 -5.97
C VAL A 19 -49.82 21.93 -6.49
N ARG A 20 -49.32 23.14 -6.71
CA ARG A 20 -47.89 23.36 -7.06
C ARG A 20 -46.98 22.95 -5.91
N ASP A 21 -47.28 23.38 -4.69
CA ASP A 21 -46.48 23.02 -3.50
C ASP A 21 -46.49 21.50 -3.25
N LEU A 22 -47.62 20.82 -3.52
CA LEU A 22 -47.73 19.37 -3.44
C LEU A 22 -46.94 18.66 -4.54
N ALA A 23 -46.96 19.17 -5.77
CA ALA A 23 -46.17 18.64 -6.87
C ALA A 23 -44.67 18.79 -6.57
N ASP A 24 -44.23 19.95 -6.11
CA ASP A 24 -42.85 20.21 -5.70
C ASP A 24 -42.42 19.28 -4.54
N ALA A 25 -43.28 19.08 -3.54
CA ALA A 25 -43.01 18.17 -2.43
C ALA A 25 -42.99 16.68 -2.84
N LEU A 26 -43.80 16.29 -3.83
CA LEU A 26 -43.78 14.95 -4.42
C LEU A 26 -42.49 14.72 -5.21
N ASP A 27 -42.06 15.70 -6.00
CA ASP A 27 -40.79 15.66 -6.73
C ASP A 27 -39.60 15.59 -5.77
N GLU A 28 -39.58 16.40 -4.70
CA GLU A 28 -38.57 16.32 -3.64
C GLU A 28 -38.56 14.94 -2.96
N GLY A 29 -39.75 14.39 -2.67
CA GLY A 29 -39.92 13.07 -2.09
C GLY A 29 -39.39 11.96 -2.99
N GLN A 30 -39.67 12.03 -4.30
CA GLN A 30 -39.22 11.08 -5.29
C GLN A 30 -37.69 11.11 -5.44
N ILE A 31 -37.08 12.30 -5.45
CA ILE A 31 -35.62 12.47 -5.46
C ILE A 31 -34.99 11.84 -4.21
N GLU A 32 -35.59 12.01 -3.03
CA GLU A 32 -35.07 11.42 -1.79
C GLU A 32 -35.25 9.89 -1.79
N ILE A 33 -36.34 9.35 -2.32
CA ILE A 33 -36.54 7.90 -2.49
C ILE A 33 -35.46 7.32 -3.40
N GLU A 34 -35.21 7.92 -4.56
CA GLU A 34 -34.15 7.48 -5.48
C GLU A 34 -32.77 7.53 -4.82
N ARG A 35 -32.50 8.60 -4.05
CA ARG A 35 -31.27 8.75 -3.27
C ARG A 35 -31.11 7.64 -2.24
N LEU A 36 -32.15 7.35 -1.46
CA LEU A 36 -32.16 6.30 -0.44
C LEU A 36 -32.01 4.91 -1.08
N GLN A 37 -32.72 4.63 -2.17
CA GLN A 37 -32.57 3.38 -2.93
C GLN A 37 -31.14 3.21 -3.44
N GLN A 38 -30.49 4.29 -3.88
CA GLN A 38 -29.09 4.23 -4.28
C GLN A 38 -28.15 4.01 -3.11
N ILE A 39 -28.39 4.64 -1.96
CA ILE A 39 -27.64 4.38 -0.72
C ILE A 39 -27.77 2.90 -0.31
N ILE A 40 -28.96 2.32 -0.40
CA ILE A 40 -29.19 0.90 -0.11
C ILE A 40 -28.43 0.00 -1.09
N ARG A 41 -28.44 0.33 -2.40
CA ARG A 41 -27.65 -0.40 -3.41
C ARG A 41 -26.15 -0.34 -3.11
N GLU A 42 -25.64 0.83 -2.73
CA GLU A 42 -24.25 1.01 -2.31
C GLU A 42 -23.91 0.19 -1.06
N PHE A 43 -24.75 0.19 -0.02
CA PHE A 43 -24.53 -0.63 1.18
C PHE A 43 -24.56 -2.13 0.87
N ARG A 44 -25.53 -2.59 0.06
CA ARG A 44 -25.60 -4.01 -0.36
C ARG A 44 -24.34 -4.40 -1.11
N ARG A 45 -23.85 -3.55 -2.00
CA ARG A 45 -22.60 -3.81 -2.73
C ARG A 45 -21.37 -3.71 -1.83
N ALA A 46 -21.30 -2.73 -0.93
CA ALA A 46 -20.18 -2.62 0.00
C ALA A 46 -20.02 -3.88 0.86
N ARG A 47 -21.12 -4.60 1.12
CA ARG A 47 -21.15 -5.83 1.90
C ARG A 47 -21.03 -7.12 1.07
N PHE A 48 -21.47 -7.13 -0.19
CA PHE A 48 -21.61 -8.37 -0.99
C PHE A 48 -21.06 -8.28 -2.44
N GLY A 49 -20.53 -7.14 -2.87
CA GLY A 49 -20.10 -6.90 -4.26
C GLY A 49 -18.60 -7.12 -4.49
N ARG A 50 -18.23 -7.40 -5.75
CA ARG A 50 -16.82 -7.53 -6.18
C ARG A 50 -16.05 -6.21 -6.05
N SER A 51 -14.80 -6.31 -5.62
CA SER A 51 -13.90 -5.19 -5.35
C SER A 51 -13.19 -4.65 -6.60
N ALA A 52 -13.11 -5.42 -7.68
CA ALA A 52 -12.50 -5.01 -8.94
C ALA A 52 -13.45 -4.15 -9.80
N GLU A 53 -12.91 -3.08 -10.39
CA GLU A 53 -13.62 -2.22 -11.33
C GLU A 53 -13.35 -2.64 -12.79
N THR A 54 -14.32 -3.27 -13.44
CA THR A 54 -14.23 -3.70 -14.85
C THR A 54 -15.43 -3.18 -15.62
N ILE A 55 -15.21 -2.37 -16.65
CA ILE A 55 -16.25 -1.92 -17.58
C ILE A 55 -16.32 -2.88 -18.80
N GLU A 56 -15.19 -3.48 -19.20
CA GLU A 56 -15.00 -4.42 -20.32
C GLU A 56 -13.85 -5.41 -19.99
N PRO A 57 -13.82 -6.65 -20.53
CA PRO A 57 -12.84 -7.70 -20.16
C PRO A 57 -11.37 -7.38 -20.46
N ASP A 58 -11.07 -6.46 -21.40
CA ASP A 58 -9.69 -6.05 -21.75
C ASP A 58 -9.13 -4.92 -20.85
N GLN A 59 -9.84 -4.53 -19.79
CA GLN A 59 -9.39 -3.49 -18.87
C GLN A 59 -8.49 -4.07 -17.77
N LEU A 60 -7.27 -3.55 -17.62
CA LEU A 60 -6.45 -3.79 -16.43
C LEU A 60 -7.23 -3.36 -15.18
N PRO A 61 -7.38 -4.22 -14.16
CA PRO A 61 -8.16 -3.89 -12.97
C PRO A 61 -7.52 -2.72 -12.23
N LEU A 62 -8.26 -1.61 -12.10
CA LEU A 62 -7.85 -0.51 -11.24
C LEU A 62 -8.23 -0.87 -9.80
N ILE A 63 -7.31 -1.51 -9.08
CA ILE A 63 -7.54 -1.98 -7.70
C ILE A 63 -7.38 -0.76 -6.79
N LEU A 64 -8.47 -0.19 -6.26
CA LEU A 64 -8.46 0.90 -5.27
C LEU A 64 -9.06 0.39 -3.95
N ASP A 65 -8.23 -0.22 -3.12
CA ASP A 65 -8.68 -0.88 -1.89
C ASP A 65 -8.56 0.06 -0.67
N THR A 66 -9.36 1.13 -0.67
CA THR A 66 -9.43 2.11 0.44
C THR A 66 -10.70 1.97 1.30
N LYS A 67 -11.44 0.86 1.20
CA LYS A 67 -12.63 0.67 2.05
C LYS A 67 -12.24 0.37 3.50
N THR A 68 -12.17 1.45 4.26
CA THR A 68 -12.19 1.50 5.72
C THR A 68 -13.46 0.84 6.25
N GLY A 69 -13.34 -0.34 6.87
CA GLY A 69 -14.38 -0.93 7.71
C GLY A 69 -14.83 -2.33 7.28
N VAL A 70 -14.22 -3.34 7.93
CA VAL A 70 -14.80 -4.60 8.40
C VAL A 70 -15.52 -5.52 7.37
N GLU A 71 -14.98 -6.74 7.27
CA GLU A 71 -15.59 -7.96 6.71
C GLU A 71 -15.79 -8.03 5.18
N THR A 72 -14.73 -8.37 4.43
CA THR A 72 -14.70 -9.50 3.45
C THR A 72 -13.39 -9.46 2.65
N ILE A 73 -12.40 -10.26 3.07
CA ILE A 73 -11.33 -10.72 2.17
C ILE A 73 -11.13 -12.19 2.54
N ILE A 74 -11.93 -13.05 1.94
CA ILE A 74 -11.69 -14.50 1.90
C ILE A 74 -11.47 -14.99 0.46
N ASP A 75 -11.75 -14.20 -0.60
CA ASP A 75 -11.93 -14.80 -1.94
C ASP A 75 -11.03 -14.31 -3.09
N GLU A 76 -9.84 -13.73 -2.86
CA GLU A 76 -8.96 -13.31 -3.97
C GLU A 76 -7.49 -13.75 -3.81
N GLN A 77 -7.25 -15.02 -3.46
CA GLN A 77 -5.93 -15.67 -3.66
C GLN A 77 -5.97 -16.96 -4.50
N THR A 78 -7.01 -17.15 -5.30
CA THR A 78 -6.96 -18.13 -6.40
C THR A 78 -7.47 -17.44 -7.65
N ASN A 79 -6.55 -17.06 -8.54
CA ASN A 79 -6.69 -16.87 -10.00
C ASN A 79 -5.57 -15.94 -10.48
N ASP A 80 -4.34 -16.41 -10.36
CA ASP A 80 -3.30 -16.08 -11.35
C ASP A 80 -2.88 -17.41 -11.98
N ASP A 81 -3.73 -17.87 -12.90
CA ASP A 81 -3.35 -18.83 -13.93
C ASP A 81 -4.18 -18.46 -15.16
N GLY A 82 -3.53 -17.76 -16.09
CA GLY A 82 -4.07 -17.44 -17.41
C GLY A 82 -4.28 -18.72 -18.22
N LEU A 83 -5.43 -19.37 -18.02
CA LEU A 83 -5.96 -20.37 -18.95
C LEU A 83 -7.02 -19.69 -19.82
N SER A 84 -6.59 -19.23 -20.99
CA SER A 84 -7.47 -18.81 -22.08
C SER A 84 -8.46 -19.93 -22.40
N ARG A 85 -9.75 -19.66 -22.19
CA ARG A 85 -10.85 -20.50 -22.68
C ARG A 85 -10.91 -20.37 -24.21
N ILE A 86 -10.41 -21.37 -24.91
CA ILE A 86 -10.63 -21.55 -26.34
C ILE A 86 -11.98 -22.27 -26.50
N SER A 87 -12.95 -21.60 -27.12
CA SER A 87 -14.17 -22.26 -27.62
C SER A 87 -13.81 -23.21 -28.78
N PRO A 88 -14.49 -24.35 -28.92
CA PRO A 88 -14.12 -25.37 -29.89
C PRO A 88 -14.71 -25.00 -31.25
N ASP A 89 -13.86 -24.66 -32.22
CA ASP A 89 -14.06 -25.10 -33.60
C ASP A 89 -12.87 -24.77 -34.50
N SER A 90 -12.17 -25.85 -34.87
CA SER A 90 -11.59 -26.13 -36.18
C SER A 90 -10.27 -26.88 -36.01
N ALA A 91 -10.32 -28.14 -36.45
CA ALA A 91 -9.21 -29.07 -36.44
C ALA A 91 -8.03 -28.51 -37.27
N ARG A 92 -6.88 -28.37 -36.63
CA ARG A 92 -5.55 -28.58 -37.23
C ARG A 92 -4.53 -28.88 -36.14
N SER A 93 -4.07 -30.13 -36.17
CA SER A 93 -3.01 -30.71 -35.35
C SER A 93 -1.77 -29.82 -35.32
N SER A 94 -1.43 -29.31 -34.14
CA SER A 94 -0.07 -28.89 -33.82
C SER A 94 0.32 -29.57 -32.52
N PHE A 95 1.41 -30.34 -32.58
CA PHE A 95 1.98 -31.03 -31.44
C PHE A 95 2.33 -30.02 -30.34
N VAL A 96 1.63 -30.09 -29.21
CA VAL A 96 1.95 -29.31 -28.01
C VAL A 96 3.35 -29.73 -27.54
N LYS A 97 4.33 -28.82 -27.69
CA LYS A 97 5.64 -28.99 -27.05
C LYS A 97 5.42 -28.98 -25.54
N GLN A 98 5.76 -30.08 -24.87
CA GLN A 98 5.80 -30.17 -23.42
C GLN A 98 6.63 -29.01 -22.85
N PRO A 99 6.15 -28.27 -21.83
CA PRO A 99 6.91 -27.19 -21.24
C PRO A 99 8.18 -27.75 -20.58
N HIS A 100 9.35 -27.29 -21.05
CA HIS A 100 10.63 -27.58 -20.40
C HIS A 100 10.56 -27.08 -18.95
N ARG A 101 10.75 -27.97 -17.96
CA ARG A 101 10.90 -27.54 -16.56
C ARG A 101 12.09 -26.59 -16.47
N LYS A 102 11.86 -25.38 -15.94
CA LYS A 102 12.94 -24.44 -15.61
C LYS A 102 13.84 -25.08 -14.55
N SER A 103 15.15 -24.93 -14.68
CA SER A 103 16.12 -25.38 -13.68
C SER A 103 15.88 -24.66 -12.35
N LEU A 104 16.20 -25.34 -11.24
CA LEU A 104 16.12 -24.73 -9.91
C LEU A 104 17.20 -23.64 -9.76
N PRO A 105 16.99 -22.61 -8.90
CA PRO A 105 17.94 -21.52 -8.77
C PRO A 105 19.30 -21.97 -8.23
N ASP A 106 20.39 -21.53 -8.89
CA ASP A 106 21.75 -22.00 -8.57
C ASP A 106 22.28 -21.55 -7.22
N HIS A 107 21.74 -20.48 -6.66
CA HIS A 107 22.15 -19.93 -5.36
C HIS A 107 21.65 -20.73 -4.16
N LEU A 108 20.75 -21.71 -4.36
CA LEU A 108 20.29 -22.60 -3.30
C LEU A 108 21.32 -23.72 -3.05
N SER A 109 21.56 -24.04 -1.78
CA SER A 109 22.45 -25.13 -1.40
C SER A 109 21.87 -26.49 -1.83
N ARG A 110 22.68 -27.30 -2.51
CA ARG A 110 22.33 -28.67 -2.92
C ARG A 110 22.94 -29.67 -1.94
N SER A 111 22.13 -30.67 -1.53
CA SER A 111 22.57 -31.80 -0.71
C SER A 111 22.42 -33.06 -1.55
N ASP A 112 23.54 -33.64 -1.98
CA ASP A 112 23.52 -34.82 -2.84
C ASP A 112 23.23 -36.09 -2.01
N VAL A 113 22.17 -36.82 -2.38
CA VAL A 113 21.84 -38.13 -1.82
C VAL A 113 22.03 -39.17 -2.91
N THR A 114 23.03 -40.04 -2.75
CA THR A 114 23.28 -41.15 -3.68
C THR A 114 22.51 -42.38 -3.23
N ILE A 115 21.61 -42.88 -4.09
CA ILE A 115 20.90 -44.15 -3.88
C ILE A 115 21.60 -45.21 -4.73
N ALA A 116 22.37 -46.08 -4.09
CA ALA A 116 23.03 -47.19 -4.76
C ALA A 116 22.04 -48.36 -4.98
N PRO A 117 22.21 -49.17 -6.03
CA PRO A 117 21.43 -50.39 -6.20
C PRO A 117 21.74 -51.40 -5.07
N ASP A 118 20.72 -52.11 -4.59
CA ASP A 118 20.85 -53.13 -3.53
C ASP A 118 21.64 -54.39 -3.97
N VAL A 119 22.00 -54.46 -5.26
CA VAL A 119 22.73 -55.58 -5.85
C VAL A 119 24.18 -55.18 -6.10
N THR A 120 25.11 -56.06 -5.73
CA THR A 120 26.55 -55.92 -6.00
C THR A 120 27.00 -56.68 -7.25
N VAL A 121 26.16 -57.59 -7.73
CA VAL A 121 26.35 -58.39 -8.94
C VAL A 121 25.07 -58.34 -9.78
N CYS A 122 25.22 -58.47 -11.09
CA CYS A 122 24.07 -58.48 -12.00
C CYS A 122 23.16 -59.70 -11.66
N PRO A 123 21.88 -59.48 -11.32
CA PRO A 123 20.97 -60.57 -10.95
C PRO A 123 20.71 -61.56 -12.10
N ASP A 124 20.91 -61.14 -13.35
CA ASP A 124 20.66 -61.99 -14.52
C ASP A 124 21.87 -62.82 -14.97
N CYS A 125 23.10 -62.35 -14.75
CA CYS A 125 24.31 -63.00 -15.27
C CYS A 125 25.46 -63.18 -14.27
N GLY A 126 25.32 -62.67 -13.04
CA GLY A 126 26.33 -62.79 -11.98
C GLY A 126 27.59 -61.94 -12.17
N GLY A 127 27.67 -61.11 -13.22
CA GLY A 127 28.80 -60.23 -13.50
C GLY A 127 28.91 -59.05 -12.52
N SER A 128 30.11 -58.50 -12.35
CA SER A 128 30.36 -57.32 -11.52
C SER A 128 29.76 -56.04 -12.14
N LEU A 129 29.07 -55.24 -11.34
CA LEU A 129 28.53 -53.95 -11.76
C LEU A 129 29.66 -52.91 -11.90
N HIS A 130 29.56 -52.04 -12.89
CA HIS A 130 30.48 -50.92 -13.13
C HIS A 130 29.69 -49.63 -13.34
N ASP A 131 30.33 -48.49 -13.08
CA ASP A 131 29.67 -47.19 -13.16
C ASP A 131 29.30 -46.85 -14.61
N ALA A 132 27.99 -46.74 -14.89
CA ALA A 132 27.44 -46.43 -16.21
C ALA A 132 26.87 -45.00 -16.33
N GLY A 133 27.14 -44.16 -15.33
CA GLY A 133 26.59 -42.79 -15.21
C GLY A 133 25.44 -42.69 -14.21
N THR A 134 25.13 -41.45 -13.82
CA THR A 134 24.11 -41.15 -12.79
C THR A 134 23.03 -40.26 -13.39
N THR A 135 21.76 -40.65 -13.19
CA THR A 135 20.62 -39.80 -13.51
C THR A 135 20.30 -38.93 -12.30
N THR A 136 20.52 -37.61 -12.42
CA THR A 136 20.26 -36.66 -11.34
C THR A 136 18.84 -36.12 -11.41
N SER A 137 18.07 -36.23 -10.32
CA SER A 137 16.80 -35.55 -10.13
C SER A 137 16.89 -34.56 -8.98
N GLU A 138 16.64 -33.28 -9.24
CA GLU A 138 16.61 -32.27 -8.19
C GLU A 138 15.21 -32.18 -7.55
N MET A 139 15.17 -32.06 -6.22
CA MET A 139 13.97 -31.85 -5.43
C MET A 139 14.23 -30.74 -4.40
N LEU A 140 13.19 -29.95 -4.08
CA LEU A 140 13.27 -28.94 -3.03
C LEU A 140 12.99 -29.59 -1.68
N ASP A 141 13.95 -29.51 -0.77
CA ASP A 141 13.79 -29.89 0.64
C ASP A 141 13.59 -28.64 1.52
N TRP A 142 12.84 -28.77 2.60
CA TRP A 142 12.57 -27.69 3.55
C TRP A 142 13.25 -27.97 4.89
N VAL A 143 14.37 -27.28 5.14
CA VAL A 143 15.03 -27.27 6.45
C VAL A 143 14.37 -26.21 7.33
N PRO A 144 13.69 -26.56 8.44
CA PRO A 144 13.01 -25.58 9.27
C PRO A 144 13.97 -24.53 9.84
N ALA A 145 13.45 -23.31 10.06
CA ALA A 145 14.23 -22.23 10.65
C ALA A 145 14.75 -22.63 12.05
N SER A 146 16.08 -22.70 12.21
CA SER A 146 16.74 -23.05 13.48
C SER A 146 17.26 -21.80 14.20
N VAL A 147 17.01 -21.69 15.51
CA VAL A 147 17.64 -20.67 16.37
C VAL A 147 18.84 -21.29 17.09
N ARG A 148 19.96 -20.55 17.16
CA ARG A 148 21.18 -20.98 17.87
C ARG A 148 21.57 -19.98 18.97
N VAL A 149 22.20 -20.49 20.02
CA VAL A 149 22.78 -19.66 21.08
C VAL A 149 24.21 -19.27 20.69
N VAL A 150 24.47 -17.98 20.56
CA VAL A 150 25.82 -17.44 20.33
C VAL A 150 26.49 -17.18 21.69
N ARG A 151 27.50 -17.98 22.03
CA ARG A 151 28.30 -17.80 23.26
C ARG A 151 29.54 -16.97 22.93
N ILE A 152 29.63 -15.77 23.52
CA ILE A 152 30.78 -14.88 23.35
C ILE A 152 31.74 -15.09 24.53
N ASN A 153 32.82 -15.83 24.30
CA ASN A 153 33.85 -16.10 25.30
C ASN A 153 34.95 -15.03 25.21
N ARG A 154 35.16 -14.27 26.28
CA ARG A 154 36.19 -13.22 26.35
C ARG A 154 37.27 -13.63 27.35
N PRO A 155 38.31 -14.37 26.93
CA PRO A 155 39.37 -14.82 27.83
C PRO A 155 40.10 -13.63 28.43
N LYS A 156 40.51 -13.77 29.69
CA LYS A 156 41.33 -12.81 30.42
C LYS A 156 42.77 -13.29 30.36
N CYS A 157 43.66 -12.48 29.78
CA CYS A 157 45.08 -12.80 29.64
C CYS A 157 45.90 -11.91 30.59
N ALA A 158 46.63 -12.51 31.52
CA ALA A 158 47.53 -11.77 32.41
C ALA A 158 48.95 -11.76 31.85
N CYS A 159 49.59 -10.58 31.79
CA CYS A 159 51.00 -10.48 31.46
C CYS A 159 51.84 -11.03 32.62
N ARG A 160 52.70 -12.02 32.36
CA ARG A 160 53.58 -12.61 33.39
C ARG A 160 54.68 -11.67 33.89
N ALA A 161 55.06 -10.69 33.09
CA ALA A 161 56.14 -9.76 33.43
C ALA A 161 55.67 -8.60 34.33
N CYS A 162 54.48 -8.05 34.09
CA CYS A 162 53.97 -6.89 34.83
C CYS A 162 52.66 -7.14 35.60
N GLY A 163 52.08 -8.34 35.53
CA GLY A 163 50.83 -8.70 36.21
C GLY A 163 49.56 -8.07 35.63
N THR A 164 49.67 -7.23 34.59
CA THR A 164 48.52 -6.54 33.98
C THR A 164 47.57 -7.51 33.30
N LEU A 165 46.26 -7.36 33.57
CA LEU A 165 45.20 -8.16 32.97
C LEU A 165 44.65 -7.48 31.72
N HIS A 166 44.64 -8.22 30.61
CA HIS A 166 44.08 -7.80 29.34
C HIS A 166 42.84 -8.62 29.02
N GLN A 167 41.76 -7.95 28.64
CA GLN A 167 40.52 -8.58 28.17
C GLN A 167 39.92 -7.68 27.10
N ALA A 168 39.52 -8.24 25.94
CA ALA A 168 38.80 -7.50 24.92
C ALA A 168 37.50 -6.91 25.49
N ALA A 169 37.01 -5.77 25.01
CA ALA A 169 35.76 -5.14 25.49
C ALA A 169 34.50 -5.99 25.17
N ALA A 170 33.39 -5.72 25.86
CA ALA A 170 32.13 -6.41 25.60
C ALA A 170 31.58 -5.92 24.26
N PRO A 171 31.13 -6.80 23.37
CA PRO A 171 30.31 -6.35 22.25
C PRO A 171 29.08 -5.63 22.80
N GLU A 172 28.79 -4.48 22.20
CA GLU A 172 27.57 -3.74 22.50
C GLU A 172 26.34 -4.57 22.06
N ARG A 173 25.20 -4.27 22.66
CA ARG A 173 23.93 -4.95 22.37
C ARG A 173 22.90 -3.90 22.00
N ILE A 174 21.87 -4.33 21.26
CA ILE A 174 20.75 -3.47 20.84
C ILE A 174 20.10 -2.76 22.05
N ALA A 175 20.02 -3.44 23.19
CA ALA A 175 19.68 -2.86 24.48
C ALA A 175 20.43 -3.60 25.59
N GLU A 176 20.62 -2.93 26.72
CA GLU A 176 21.16 -3.55 27.92
C GLU A 176 20.35 -4.78 28.33
N GLY A 177 21.02 -5.88 28.65
CA GLY A 177 20.37 -7.15 29.00
C GLY A 177 19.64 -7.85 27.85
N CYS A 178 19.63 -7.29 26.62
CA CYS A 178 19.00 -7.95 25.48
C CYS A 178 19.68 -9.30 25.19
N SER A 179 18.90 -10.36 25.07
CA SER A 179 19.37 -11.71 24.75
C SER A 179 19.37 -12.00 23.25
N ALA A 180 18.75 -11.14 22.44
CA ALA A 180 18.67 -11.31 20.99
C ALA A 180 19.83 -10.64 20.27
N THR A 181 20.34 -11.31 19.24
CA THR A 181 21.26 -10.72 18.26
C THR A 181 20.50 -9.80 17.31
N PRO A 182 21.19 -8.87 16.62
CA PRO A 182 20.62 -8.08 15.53
C PRO A 182 19.86 -8.92 14.49
N ALA A 183 20.39 -10.07 14.09
CA ALA A 183 19.72 -10.99 13.18
C ALA A 183 18.37 -11.50 13.73
N LEU A 184 18.29 -11.88 15.00
CA LEU A 184 17.03 -12.35 15.59
C LEU A 184 16.00 -11.20 15.68
N VAL A 185 16.45 -10.00 16.02
CA VAL A 185 15.57 -8.82 16.06
C VAL A 185 15.09 -8.42 14.66
N ALA A 186 15.98 -8.47 13.65
CA ALA A 186 15.63 -8.26 12.25
C ALA A 186 14.59 -9.26 11.76
N HIS A 187 14.70 -10.55 12.15
CA HIS A 187 13.69 -11.56 11.85
C HIS A 187 12.32 -11.23 12.47
N VAL A 188 12.29 -10.81 13.74
CA VAL A 188 11.05 -10.41 14.43
C VAL A 188 10.38 -9.20 13.77
N LEU A 189 11.18 -8.20 13.38
CA LEU A 189 10.70 -7.02 12.65
C LEU A 189 10.15 -7.38 11.27
N THR A 190 10.92 -8.13 10.47
CA THR A 190 10.51 -8.54 9.12
C THR A 190 9.25 -9.38 9.18
N SER A 191 9.22 -10.40 10.04
CA SER A 191 8.03 -11.23 10.26
C SER A 191 6.81 -10.38 10.63
N ARG A 192 6.98 -9.37 11.50
CA ARG A 192 5.85 -8.57 11.96
C ARG A 192 5.33 -7.61 10.90
N TYR A 193 6.21 -6.90 10.23
CA TYR A 193 5.86 -5.73 9.43
C TYR A 193 5.87 -6.03 7.93
N CYS A 194 6.75 -6.92 7.46
CA CYS A 194 6.77 -7.41 6.07
C CYS A 194 5.78 -8.57 5.88
N ASP A 195 5.86 -9.59 6.75
CA ASP A 195 5.04 -10.81 6.60
C ASP A 195 3.71 -10.75 7.37
N HIS A 196 3.44 -9.60 8.00
CA HIS A 196 2.21 -9.32 8.73
C HIS A 196 1.87 -10.34 9.82
N LEU A 197 2.89 -10.91 10.47
CA LEU A 197 2.77 -11.94 11.50
C LEU A 197 2.76 -11.33 12.91
N PRO A 198 1.62 -11.33 13.64
CA PRO A 198 1.53 -10.73 14.97
C PRO A 198 2.44 -11.42 15.99
N LEU A 199 2.89 -10.67 17.01
CA LEU A 199 3.84 -11.16 18.02
C LEU A 199 3.37 -12.42 18.76
N TYR A 200 2.06 -12.58 19.01
CA TYR A 200 1.55 -13.79 19.67
C TYR A 200 1.72 -15.04 18.79
N ARG A 201 1.64 -14.90 17.45
CA ARG A 201 1.88 -16.00 16.52
C ARG A 201 3.38 -16.30 16.44
N GLN A 202 4.22 -15.27 16.39
CA GLN A 202 5.68 -15.43 16.43
C GLN A 202 6.13 -16.18 17.70
N SER A 203 5.63 -15.78 18.88
CA SER A 203 5.89 -16.46 20.15
C SER A 203 5.53 -17.96 20.09
N ARG A 204 4.37 -18.31 19.52
CA ARG A 204 3.96 -19.71 19.31
C ARG A 204 4.84 -20.44 18.30
N ILE A 205 5.34 -19.77 17.26
CA ILE A 205 6.25 -20.35 16.28
C ILE A 205 7.58 -20.68 16.94
N PHE A 206 8.15 -19.76 17.71
CA PHE A 206 9.37 -20.02 18.50
C PHE A 206 9.19 -21.18 19.48
N ALA A 207 8.03 -21.29 20.13
CA ALA A 207 7.74 -22.38 21.06
C ALA A 207 7.76 -23.77 20.38
N ARG A 208 7.39 -23.87 19.09
CA ARG A 208 7.51 -25.13 18.32
C ARG A 208 8.95 -25.59 18.14
N TYR A 209 9.89 -24.66 18.22
CA TYR A 209 11.33 -24.92 18.16
C TYR A 209 11.96 -24.97 19.57
N GLY A 210 11.15 -25.13 20.63
CA GLY A 210 11.61 -25.24 22.01
C GLY A 210 12.07 -23.91 22.64
N LEU A 211 11.77 -22.77 22.00
CA LEU A 211 12.13 -21.44 22.51
C LEU A 211 10.89 -20.69 22.99
N GLU A 212 10.66 -20.69 24.29
CA GLU A 212 9.55 -19.96 24.90
C GLU A 212 9.89 -18.46 25.06
N LEU A 213 9.29 -17.62 24.22
CA LEU A 213 9.43 -16.17 24.29
C LEU A 213 8.10 -15.50 24.64
N ALA A 214 8.10 -14.68 25.67
CA ALA A 214 6.96 -13.85 26.01
C ALA A 214 6.75 -12.74 24.96
N ARG A 215 5.48 -12.35 24.77
CA ARG A 215 5.11 -11.25 23.86
C ARG A 215 5.73 -9.91 24.27
N SER A 216 5.90 -9.68 25.57
CA SER A 216 6.58 -8.51 26.13
C SER A 216 8.04 -8.45 25.66
N THR A 217 8.76 -9.56 25.75
CA THR A 217 10.15 -9.66 25.29
C THR A 217 10.30 -9.27 23.82
N LEU A 218 9.43 -9.81 22.94
CA LEU A 218 9.43 -9.43 21.52
C LEU A 218 9.09 -7.95 21.30
N ALA A 219 8.15 -7.40 22.09
CA ALA A 219 7.79 -5.99 22.01
C ALA A 219 8.92 -5.07 22.48
N ASP A 220 9.72 -5.49 23.46
CA ASP A 220 10.87 -4.74 23.94
C ASP A 220 12.06 -4.81 22.98
N TRP A 221 12.23 -5.91 22.25
CA TRP A 221 13.19 -5.94 21.13
C TRP A 221 12.81 -4.97 20.02
N ILE A 222 11.53 -4.91 19.66
CA ILE A 222 11.02 -3.94 18.68
C ILE A 222 11.20 -2.51 19.19
N ARG A 223 10.96 -2.27 20.49
CA ARG A 223 11.22 -0.97 21.13
C ARG A 223 12.65 -0.53 20.94
N ALA A 224 13.59 -1.41 21.27
CA ALA A 224 15.00 -1.11 21.20
C ALA A 224 15.44 -0.87 19.75
N ALA A 225 15.03 -1.73 18.82
CA ALA A 225 15.35 -1.55 17.41
C ALA A 225 14.76 -0.25 16.82
N ALA A 226 13.52 0.09 17.16
CA ALA A 226 12.90 1.32 16.67
C ALA A 226 13.64 2.58 17.14
N TRP A 227 14.29 2.55 18.31
CA TRP A 227 15.15 3.64 18.76
C TRP A 227 16.36 3.83 17.84
N TRP A 228 17.05 2.73 17.48
CA TRP A 228 18.16 2.75 16.52
C TRP A 228 17.73 3.19 15.12
N LEU A 229 16.53 2.78 14.69
CA LEU A 229 16.02 3.05 13.34
C LEU A 229 15.38 4.45 13.19
N ALA A 230 15.03 5.14 14.28
CA ALA A 230 14.35 6.43 14.23
C ALA A 230 15.14 7.53 13.48
N PRO A 231 16.46 7.69 13.66
CA PRO A 231 17.25 8.64 12.88
C PRO A 231 17.22 8.37 11.38
N LEU A 232 17.23 7.09 10.97
CA LEU A 232 17.13 6.71 9.55
C LEU A 232 15.78 7.12 8.96
N ARG A 233 14.67 6.97 9.71
CA ARG A 233 13.37 7.50 9.27
C ARG A 233 13.40 9.02 9.06
N HIS A 234 14.06 9.78 9.93
CA HIS A 234 14.16 11.23 9.76
C HIS A 234 14.96 11.61 8.50
N MET A 235 16.09 10.95 8.26
CA MET A 235 16.87 11.14 7.03
C MET A 235 16.07 10.74 5.78
N LEU A 236 15.29 9.66 5.87
CA LEU A 236 14.40 9.22 4.81
C LEU A 236 13.30 10.25 4.52
N MET A 237 12.78 10.94 5.54
CA MET A 237 11.82 12.03 5.36
C MET A 237 12.46 13.21 4.60
N SER A 238 13.71 13.56 4.95
CA SER A 238 14.45 14.58 4.19
C SER A 238 14.68 14.16 2.73
N HIS A 239 14.92 12.87 2.46
CA HIS A 239 15.04 12.33 1.09
C HIS A 239 13.72 12.40 0.31
N VAL A 240 12.58 12.10 0.96
CA VAL A 240 11.26 12.25 0.35
C VAL A 240 10.97 13.73 0.06
N CYS A 241 11.18 14.62 1.03
CA CYS A 241 10.92 16.05 0.90
C CYS A 241 11.91 16.80 -0.02
N SER A 242 13.02 16.18 -0.45
CA SER A 242 13.90 16.77 -1.47
C SER A 242 13.37 16.56 -2.89
N GLY A 243 12.32 15.75 -3.07
CA GLY A 243 11.66 15.56 -4.35
C GLY A 243 10.87 16.79 -4.78
N GLU A 244 10.81 17.04 -6.09
CA GLU A 244 9.99 18.12 -6.65
C GLU A 244 8.48 17.83 -6.54
N ARG A 245 8.15 16.55 -6.42
CA ARG A 245 6.81 16.02 -6.19
C ARG A 245 6.86 14.93 -5.14
N ILE A 246 5.90 14.97 -4.24
CA ILE A 246 5.61 13.88 -3.31
C ILE A 246 4.13 13.54 -3.35
N PHE A 247 3.82 12.30 -3.00
CA PHE A 247 2.47 11.83 -2.76
C PHE A 247 2.18 11.83 -1.27
N ALA A 248 0.94 12.13 -0.89
CA ALA A 248 0.47 11.95 0.47
C ALA A 248 -0.91 11.32 0.53
N ASP A 249 -1.08 10.42 1.49
CA ASP A 249 -2.35 9.78 1.81
C ASP A 249 -2.35 9.32 3.28
N ASP A 250 -3.49 8.90 3.81
CA ASP A 250 -3.63 8.42 5.17
C ASP A 250 -4.52 7.18 5.28
N THR A 251 -4.18 6.30 6.22
CA THR A 251 -5.00 5.13 6.55
C THR A 251 -5.33 5.10 8.04
N PRO A 252 -6.54 4.65 8.45
CA PRO A 252 -6.86 4.51 9.87
C PRO A 252 -5.94 3.53 10.59
N LEU A 253 -5.51 3.88 11.80
CA LEU A 253 -4.77 3.00 12.67
C LEU A 253 -5.45 2.95 14.05
N PRO A 254 -6.14 1.85 14.40
CA PRO A 254 -6.71 1.68 15.72
C PRO A 254 -5.60 1.65 16.76
N VAL A 255 -5.69 2.49 17.79
CA VAL A 255 -4.75 2.55 18.91
C VAL A 255 -5.51 2.28 20.19
N LEU A 256 -4.99 1.43 21.08
CA LEU A 256 -5.60 1.20 22.38
C LEU A 256 -5.63 2.50 23.20
N ASP A 257 -6.79 2.77 23.79
CA ASP A 257 -7.02 3.81 24.79
C ASP A 257 -7.49 3.11 26.08
N PRO A 258 -6.54 2.63 26.93
CA PRO A 258 -6.87 1.84 28.11
C PRO A 258 -7.79 2.60 29.08
N GLY A 259 -7.64 3.92 29.16
CA GLY A 259 -8.46 4.79 30.01
C GLY A 259 -9.95 4.73 29.64
N ARG A 260 -10.27 4.50 28.36
CA ARG A 260 -11.65 4.39 27.86
C ARG A 260 -12.08 2.97 27.52
N ARG A 261 -11.25 1.95 27.80
CA ARG A 261 -11.49 0.54 27.46
C ARG A 261 -11.93 0.31 26.00
N ARG A 262 -11.48 1.17 25.08
CA ARG A 262 -11.80 1.12 23.65
C ARG A 262 -10.56 1.45 22.82
N THR A 263 -10.65 1.29 21.51
CA THR A 263 -9.65 1.84 20.59
C THR A 263 -10.04 3.27 20.19
N ARG A 264 -9.04 4.14 20.08
CA ARG A 264 -9.14 5.43 19.38
C ARG A 264 -8.72 5.23 17.93
N THR A 265 -9.43 5.88 17.01
CA THR A 265 -9.07 5.87 15.59
C THR A 265 -7.96 6.90 15.33
N GLY A 266 -6.71 6.47 15.44
CA GLY A 266 -5.56 7.22 14.96
C GLY A 266 -5.44 7.15 13.43
N ARG A 267 -4.43 7.83 12.88
CA ARG A 267 -4.07 7.81 11.47
C ARG A 267 -2.62 7.44 11.30
N LEU A 268 -2.34 6.75 10.20
CA LEU A 268 -1.00 6.58 9.69
C LEU A 268 -0.92 7.35 8.38
N TRP A 269 -0.18 8.45 8.38
CA TRP A 269 0.10 9.27 7.20
C TRP A 269 1.25 8.65 6.44
N ALA A 270 1.12 8.54 5.13
CA ALA A 270 2.17 8.10 4.23
C ALA A 270 2.60 9.26 3.34
N TYR A 271 3.91 9.48 3.25
CA TYR A 271 4.54 10.40 2.32
C TYR A 271 5.45 9.59 1.42
N ALA A 272 5.17 9.55 0.13
CA ALA A 272 5.94 8.76 -0.82
C ALA A 272 6.55 9.64 -1.90
N ARG A 273 7.77 9.30 -2.29
CA ARG A 273 8.44 9.84 -3.47
C ARG A 273 8.66 8.67 -4.43
N ASP A 274 8.12 8.79 -5.63
CA ASP A 274 8.32 7.83 -6.71
C ASP A 274 8.27 8.60 -8.03
N ASP A 275 9.46 8.79 -8.60
CA ASP A 275 9.66 9.63 -9.79
C ASP A 275 9.76 8.77 -11.07
N ARG A 276 9.67 7.44 -10.94
CA ARG A 276 9.83 6.48 -12.05
C ARG A 276 8.80 6.67 -13.15
N ASP A 277 7.58 7.08 -12.81
CA ASP A 277 6.48 7.29 -13.76
C ASP A 277 6.73 8.46 -14.73
N PHE A 278 7.66 9.37 -14.41
CA PHE A 278 8.14 10.41 -15.32
C PHE A 278 9.63 10.26 -15.72
N GLY A 279 10.19 9.05 -15.55
CA GLY A 279 11.57 8.76 -15.94
C GLY A 279 12.63 9.31 -14.97
N GLY A 280 12.24 9.64 -13.73
CA GLY A 280 13.19 10.01 -12.68
C GLY A 280 14.06 8.82 -12.25
N THR A 281 15.33 9.10 -11.97
CA THR A 281 16.32 8.09 -11.54
C THR A 281 16.53 8.06 -10.03
N THR A 282 15.91 8.99 -9.28
CA THR A 282 16.05 9.01 -7.82
C THR A 282 15.34 7.82 -7.21
N ALA A 283 16.04 7.13 -6.31
CA ALA A 283 15.54 5.99 -5.55
C ALA A 283 14.18 6.31 -4.87
N PRO A 284 13.13 5.52 -5.11
CA PRO A 284 11.82 5.72 -4.50
C PRO A 284 11.86 5.48 -2.99
N ALA A 285 11.02 6.18 -2.24
CA ALA A 285 10.96 6.06 -0.79
C ALA A 285 9.57 6.35 -0.24
N VAL A 286 9.28 5.77 0.92
CA VAL A 286 8.07 6.06 1.69
C VAL A 286 8.38 6.27 3.17
N VAL A 287 7.76 7.28 3.75
CA VAL A 287 7.79 7.53 5.20
C VAL A 287 6.38 7.53 5.76
N PHE A 288 6.23 6.87 6.90
CA PHE A 288 5.01 6.86 7.67
C PHE A 288 5.14 7.64 8.98
N TYR A 289 4.07 8.33 9.35
CA TYR A 289 3.89 8.96 10.67
C TYR A 289 2.56 8.56 11.29
N ALA A 290 2.59 8.11 12.54
CA ALA A 290 1.39 7.78 13.28
C ALA A 290 0.92 8.99 14.10
N THR A 291 -0.37 9.31 14.00
CA THR A 291 -0.99 10.43 14.72
C THR A 291 -2.27 9.98 15.42
N PRO A 292 -2.68 10.67 16.50
CA PRO A 292 -3.84 10.26 17.28
C PRO A 292 -5.19 10.59 16.61
N ASP A 293 -5.21 11.43 15.57
CA ASP A 293 -6.39 11.79 14.78
C ASP A 293 -6.00 12.19 13.35
N ARG A 294 -7.02 12.56 12.54
CA ARG A 294 -6.88 13.03 11.16
C ARG A 294 -6.78 14.56 11.05
N SER A 295 -6.27 15.27 12.07
CA SER A 295 -6.21 16.74 12.02
C SER A 295 -5.28 17.24 10.91
N ALA A 296 -5.68 18.33 10.24
CA ALA A 296 -4.87 19.06 9.26
C ALA A 296 -3.56 19.64 9.84
N ALA A 297 -3.48 19.77 11.16
CA ALA A 297 -2.26 20.22 11.84
C ALA A 297 -1.08 19.23 11.68
N TRP A 298 -1.36 17.95 11.47
CA TRP A 298 -0.31 16.93 11.35
C TRP A 298 0.43 17.00 10.02
N PRO A 299 -0.24 17.01 8.84
CA PRO A 299 0.44 17.27 7.58
C PRO A 299 1.23 18.57 7.56
N ALA A 300 0.70 19.64 8.16
CA ALA A 300 1.40 20.93 8.26
C ALA A 300 2.70 20.82 9.06
N ARG A 301 2.70 20.03 10.14
CA ARG A 301 3.90 19.77 10.92
C ARG A 301 4.90 18.87 10.20
N HIS A 302 4.43 17.80 9.55
CA HIS A 302 5.30 16.84 8.88
C HIS A 302 5.97 17.44 7.63
N LEU A 303 5.23 18.26 6.88
CA LEU A 303 5.69 18.90 5.64
C LEU A 303 6.21 20.33 5.86
N ALA A 304 6.54 20.69 7.11
CA ALA A 304 7.11 21.99 7.42
C ALA A 304 8.40 22.20 6.63
N GLY A 305 8.42 23.25 5.78
CA GLY A 305 9.57 23.59 4.93
C GLY A 305 9.65 22.84 3.60
N TYR A 306 8.70 21.94 3.29
CA TYR A 306 8.60 21.33 1.96
C TYR A 306 8.13 22.35 0.94
N GLN A 307 8.72 22.35 -0.24
CA GLN A 307 8.32 23.19 -1.37
C GLN A 307 8.24 22.34 -2.63
N GLY A 308 7.11 22.39 -3.33
CA GLY A 308 6.91 21.57 -4.52
C GLY A 308 5.48 21.13 -4.73
N ILE A 309 5.31 19.98 -5.38
CA ILE A 309 4.01 19.43 -5.72
C ILE A 309 3.62 18.39 -4.67
N LEU A 310 2.40 18.49 -4.16
CA LEU A 310 1.81 17.52 -3.24
C LEU A 310 0.61 16.85 -3.92
N GLN A 311 0.76 15.59 -4.30
CA GLN A 311 -0.29 14.83 -4.98
C GLN A 311 -1.11 14.00 -3.99
N VAL A 312 -2.43 14.21 -3.95
CA VAL A 312 -3.32 13.70 -2.90
C VAL A 312 -4.68 13.20 -3.41
N ASP A 313 -5.37 12.40 -2.59
CA ASP A 313 -6.71 11.83 -2.81
C ASP A 313 -7.86 12.87 -2.82
N GLY A 314 -7.55 14.13 -2.49
CA GLY A 314 -8.52 15.21 -2.38
C GLY A 314 -9.07 15.44 -0.95
N TYR A 315 -8.41 14.91 0.08
CA TYR A 315 -8.69 15.25 1.47
C TYR A 315 -8.46 16.75 1.75
N ALA A 316 -9.49 17.42 2.25
CA ALA A 316 -9.48 18.87 2.50
C ALA A 316 -8.48 19.31 3.58
N GLY A 317 -7.98 18.40 4.42
CA GLY A 317 -6.98 18.74 5.43
C GLY A 317 -5.60 19.08 4.86
N PHE A 318 -5.37 18.85 3.56
CA PHE A 318 -4.17 19.34 2.87
C PHE A 318 -4.32 20.77 2.35
N THR A 319 -5.54 21.30 2.18
CA THR A 319 -5.78 22.65 1.65
C THR A 319 -5.03 23.75 2.43
N PRO A 320 -4.92 23.70 3.78
CA PRO A 320 -4.17 24.72 4.51
C PRO A 320 -2.68 24.82 4.11
N LEU A 321 -2.10 23.76 3.53
CA LEU A 321 -0.71 23.75 3.09
C LEU A 321 -0.44 24.63 1.89
N THR A 322 -1.46 25.05 1.14
CA THR A 322 -1.28 25.88 -0.06
C THR A 322 -1.28 27.38 0.25
N HIS A 323 -1.55 27.79 1.49
CA HIS A 323 -1.77 29.21 1.84
C HIS A 323 -0.50 30.07 1.70
N ASP A 324 0.68 29.51 1.93
CA ASP A 324 1.95 30.21 1.79
C ASP A 324 2.54 30.15 0.37
N GLY A 325 1.87 29.44 -0.54
CA GLY A 325 2.31 29.26 -1.93
C GLY A 325 3.49 28.30 -2.13
N SER A 326 4.04 27.71 -1.05
CA SER A 326 5.17 26.78 -1.12
C SER A 326 4.79 25.43 -1.73
N ILE A 327 3.56 24.99 -1.46
CA ILE A 327 3.03 23.69 -1.89
C ILE A 327 1.90 23.90 -2.90
N ARG A 328 2.00 23.20 -4.04
CA ARG A 328 0.95 23.11 -5.05
C ARG A 328 0.27 21.75 -4.95
N ILE A 329 -1.03 21.73 -4.72
CA ILE A 329 -1.80 20.47 -4.66
C ILE A 329 -2.12 19.98 -6.07
N ALA A 330 -1.87 18.69 -6.33
CA ALA A 330 -2.36 17.97 -7.49
C ALA A 330 -3.41 16.93 -7.05
N ALA A 331 -4.59 16.97 -7.66
CA ALA A 331 -5.69 16.08 -7.30
C ALA A 331 -5.65 14.78 -8.11
N CYS A 332 -6.13 13.70 -7.50
CA CYS A 332 -6.16 12.37 -8.09
C CYS A 332 -7.42 12.14 -8.95
N TRP A 333 -7.22 11.76 -10.22
CA TRP A 333 -8.31 11.43 -11.15
C TRP A 333 -8.99 10.11 -10.80
N SER A 334 -8.29 9.14 -10.22
CA SER A 334 -8.88 7.85 -9.81
C SER A 334 -10.02 8.03 -8.80
N HIS A 335 -9.86 8.96 -7.85
CA HIS A 335 -10.88 9.30 -6.84
C HIS A 335 -12.11 9.99 -7.46
N THR A 336 -11.89 10.84 -8.45
CA THR A 336 -12.95 11.46 -9.26
C THR A 336 -13.69 10.40 -10.08
N ARG A 337 -12.94 9.55 -10.80
CA ARG A 337 -13.46 8.46 -11.63
C ARG A 337 -14.34 7.50 -10.84
N ARG A 338 -13.92 7.12 -9.63
CA ARG A 338 -14.65 6.20 -8.75
C ARG A 338 -16.09 6.66 -8.45
N LYS A 339 -16.29 7.96 -8.22
CA LYS A 339 -17.63 8.51 -7.97
C LYS A 339 -18.56 8.33 -9.17
N PHE A 340 -18.04 8.48 -10.38
CA PHE A 340 -18.82 8.22 -11.61
C PHE A 340 -18.99 6.72 -11.86
N TYR A 341 -18.01 5.88 -11.51
CA TYR A 341 -18.12 4.43 -11.65
C TYR A 341 -19.22 3.81 -10.79
N GLU A 342 -19.42 4.34 -9.57
CA GLU A 342 -20.54 3.95 -8.69
C GLU A 342 -21.89 4.31 -9.33
N LEU A 343 -22.00 5.47 -9.96
CA LEU A 343 -23.21 5.94 -10.65
C LEU A 343 -23.47 5.17 -11.97
N HIS A 344 -22.42 4.82 -12.70
CA HIS A 344 -22.51 4.02 -13.92
C HIS A 344 -23.13 2.65 -13.62
N GLN A 345 -22.68 1.99 -12.56
CA GLN A 345 -23.27 0.70 -12.15
C GLN A 345 -24.69 0.82 -11.62
N ALA A 346 -25.09 2.00 -11.16
CA ALA A 346 -26.48 2.28 -10.84
C ALA A 346 -27.34 2.56 -12.08
N GLY A 347 -26.76 2.55 -13.29
CA GLY A 347 -27.43 2.69 -14.57
C GLY A 347 -27.40 4.09 -15.18
N SER A 348 -26.56 5.01 -14.69
CA SER A 348 -26.53 6.40 -15.19
C SER A 348 -25.83 6.52 -16.55
N PRO A 349 -26.53 6.90 -17.65
CA PRO A 349 -25.90 7.06 -18.96
C PRO A 349 -24.90 8.23 -18.99
N ILE A 350 -25.18 9.29 -18.23
CA ILE A 350 -24.28 10.45 -18.08
C ILE A 350 -22.97 10.01 -17.44
N ALA A 351 -23.03 9.15 -16.42
CA ALA A 351 -21.82 8.63 -15.79
C ALA A 351 -21.00 7.76 -16.76
N THR A 352 -21.66 6.95 -17.60
CA THR A 352 -21.00 6.17 -18.67
C THR A 352 -20.25 7.08 -19.65
N GLU A 353 -20.88 8.16 -20.13
CA GLU A 353 -20.24 9.12 -21.03
C GLU A 353 -19.00 9.76 -20.39
N ILE A 354 -19.11 10.17 -19.12
CA ILE A 354 -17.99 10.76 -18.37
C ILE A 354 -16.83 9.77 -18.22
N LEU A 355 -17.13 8.51 -17.87
CA LEU A 355 -16.11 7.47 -17.74
C LEU A 355 -15.41 7.16 -19.06
N SER A 356 -16.12 7.21 -20.19
CA SER A 356 -15.51 7.05 -21.52
C SER A 356 -14.48 8.13 -21.81
N ARG A 357 -14.81 9.40 -21.52
CA ARG A 357 -13.87 10.52 -21.70
C ARG A 357 -12.67 10.42 -20.77
N ILE A 358 -12.89 10.02 -19.52
CA ILE A 358 -11.78 9.77 -18.58
C ILE A 358 -10.89 8.63 -19.10
N ARG A 359 -11.47 7.56 -19.67
CA ARG A 359 -10.71 6.44 -20.25
C ARG A 359 -9.77 6.91 -21.37
N GLU A 360 -10.22 7.82 -22.23
CA GLU A 360 -9.36 8.39 -23.29
C GLU A 360 -8.12 9.10 -22.71
N LEU A 361 -8.27 9.81 -21.58
CA LEU A 361 -7.13 10.41 -20.87
C LEU A 361 -6.13 9.33 -20.39
N TYR A 362 -6.62 8.25 -19.78
CA TYR A 362 -5.76 7.16 -19.33
C TYR A 362 -5.03 6.46 -20.48
N GLN A 363 -5.66 6.34 -21.66
CA GLN A 363 -5.03 5.77 -22.85
C GLN A 363 -3.85 6.62 -23.35
N ILE A 364 -3.94 7.95 -23.22
CA ILE A 364 -2.84 8.86 -23.54
C ILE A 364 -1.72 8.68 -22.51
N GLU A 365 -2.05 8.68 -21.22
CA GLU A 365 -1.06 8.54 -20.14
C GLU A 365 -0.28 7.23 -20.19
N GLU A 366 -0.93 6.12 -20.54
CA GLU A 366 -0.27 4.83 -20.66
C GLU A 366 0.85 4.84 -21.71
N ARG A 367 0.70 5.63 -22.78
CA ARG A 367 1.69 5.76 -23.85
C ARG A 367 2.88 6.66 -23.48
N ILE A 368 2.71 7.54 -22.49
CA ILE A 368 3.75 8.51 -22.10
C ILE A 368 4.35 8.23 -20.71
N ARG A 369 3.89 7.17 -20.02
CA ARG A 369 4.46 6.75 -18.73
C ARG A 369 5.92 6.37 -18.91
N GLY A 370 6.77 6.83 -17.99
CA GLY A 370 8.21 6.63 -18.01
C GLY A 370 8.98 7.59 -18.93
N LEU A 371 8.30 8.45 -19.69
CA LEU A 371 8.95 9.48 -20.51
C LEU A 371 9.26 10.74 -19.67
N PRO A 372 10.29 11.53 -20.05
CA PRO A 372 10.65 12.75 -19.33
C PRO A 372 9.50 13.76 -19.22
N PRO A 373 9.48 14.60 -18.16
CA PRO A 373 8.39 15.54 -17.90
C PRO A 373 8.05 16.46 -19.08
N ASP A 374 9.06 16.99 -19.78
CA ASP A 374 8.82 17.90 -20.90
C ASP A 374 8.09 17.22 -22.06
N HIS A 375 8.44 15.96 -22.36
CA HIS A 375 7.77 15.18 -23.39
C HIS A 375 6.33 14.84 -23.00
N ARG A 376 6.11 14.46 -21.72
CA ARG A 376 4.76 14.23 -21.19
C ARG A 376 3.90 15.49 -21.33
N ARG A 377 4.46 16.66 -20.98
CA ARG A 377 3.79 17.95 -21.10
C ARG A 377 3.38 18.26 -22.54
N VAL A 378 4.29 18.11 -23.52
CA VAL A 378 3.98 18.37 -24.94
C VAL A 378 2.79 17.50 -25.41
N VAL A 379 2.84 16.19 -25.17
CA VAL A 379 1.77 15.27 -25.58
C VAL A 379 0.44 15.62 -24.88
N ARG A 380 0.48 16.02 -23.62
CA ARG A 380 -0.72 16.42 -22.87
C ARG A 380 -1.33 17.72 -23.41
N GLN A 381 -0.52 18.69 -23.79
CA GLN A 381 -1.01 19.93 -24.43
C GLN A 381 -1.66 19.62 -25.79
N GLU A 382 -1.08 18.71 -26.57
CA GLU A 382 -1.60 18.33 -27.89
C GLU A 382 -2.86 17.45 -27.84
N ARG A 383 -2.97 16.56 -26.84
CA ARG A 383 -3.99 15.48 -26.85
C ARG A 383 -4.92 15.48 -25.65
N SER A 384 -4.42 15.81 -24.46
CA SER A 384 -5.19 15.77 -23.22
C SER A 384 -5.95 17.08 -22.96
N GLN A 385 -5.40 18.23 -23.37
CA GLN A 385 -5.97 19.55 -23.11
C GLN A 385 -7.39 19.71 -23.66
N ASP A 386 -7.63 19.29 -24.91
CA ASP A 386 -8.94 19.40 -25.54
C ASP A 386 -9.96 18.46 -24.89
N LEU A 387 -9.54 17.25 -24.51
CA LEU A 387 -10.38 16.29 -23.81
C LEU A 387 -10.80 16.80 -22.43
N VAL A 388 -9.85 17.37 -21.67
CA VAL A 388 -10.12 17.96 -20.35
C VAL A 388 -11.03 19.18 -20.48
N THR A 389 -10.75 20.11 -21.41
CA THR A 389 -11.63 21.27 -21.67
C THR A 389 -13.05 20.84 -22.06
N ALA A 390 -13.18 19.85 -22.94
CA ALA A 390 -14.48 19.32 -23.34
C ALA A 390 -15.22 18.67 -22.16
N LEU A 391 -14.51 17.92 -21.32
CA LEU A 391 -15.08 17.34 -20.10
C LEU A 391 -15.53 18.44 -19.12
N HIS A 392 -14.75 19.49 -18.91
CA HIS A 392 -15.14 20.63 -18.08
C HIS A 392 -16.47 21.21 -18.56
N LYS A 393 -16.55 21.54 -19.86
CA LYS A 393 -17.75 22.13 -20.47
C LYS A 393 -18.97 21.21 -20.32
N LEU A 394 -18.79 19.91 -20.49
CA LEU A 394 -19.85 18.92 -20.28
C LEU A 394 -20.36 18.94 -18.83
N LEU A 395 -19.44 18.89 -17.86
CA LEU A 395 -19.78 18.85 -16.44
C LEU A 395 -20.47 20.15 -15.98
N SER A 396 -19.90 21.31 -16.33
CA SER A 396 -20.47 22.62 -16.03
C SER A 396 -21.80 22.84 -16.74
N GLY A 397 -21.96 22.34 -17.96
CA GLY A 397 -23.21 22.44 -18.72
C GLY A 397 -24.33 21.55 -18.17
N LYS A 398 -24.01 20.36 -17.64
CA LYS A 398 -25.01 19.45 -17.07
C LYS A 398 -25.43 19.83 -15.65
N LEU A 399 -24.54 20.40 -14.84
CA LEU A 399 -24.79 20.65 -13.42
C LEU A 399 -26.08 21.47 -13.11
N PRO A 400 -26.41 22.56 -13.84
CA PRO A 400 -27.61 23.37 -13.57
C PRO A 400 -28.93 22.63 -13.79
N PHE A 401 -28.93 21.58 -14.62
CA PHE A 401 -30.12 20.82 -14.97
C PHE A 401 -30.32 19.59 -14.08
N LEU A 402 -29.44 19.36 -13.11
CA LEU A 402 -29.53 18.23 -12.20
C LEU A 402 -30.13 18.64 -10.87
N PRO A 403 -30.99 17.80 -10.26
CA PRO A 403 -31.46 18.04 -8.91
C PRO A 403 -30.29 18.22 -7.95
N THR A 404 -30.33 19.27 -7.13
CA THR A 404 -29.23 19.65 -6.24
C THR A 404 -28.78 18.49 -5.35
N ARG A 405 -29.71 17.66 -4.86
CA ARG A 405 -29.44 16.53 -3.96
C ARG A 405 -29.13 15.20 -4.68
N SER A 406 -29.13 15.19 -6.02
CA SER A 406 -28.78 13.98 -6.76
C SER A 406 -27.31 13.61 -6.56
N LYS A 407 -27.02 12.31 -6.47
CA LYS A 407 -25.64 11.82 -6.35
C LYS A 407 -24.77 12.16 -7.56
N LEU A 408 -25.39 12.28 -8.74
CA LEU A 408 -24.71 12.77 -9.94
C LEU A 408 -24.29 14.23 -9.77
N ALA A 409 -25.17 15.11 -9.30
CA ALA A 409 -24.80 16.50 -9.02
C ALA A 409 -23.72 16.60 -7.93
N GLU A 410 -23.76 15.74 -6.90
CA GLU A 410 -22.70 15.65 -5.89
C GLU A 410 -21.34 15.25 -6.49
N ALA A 411 -21.30 14.24 -7.36
CA ALA A 411 -20.08 13.81 -8.05
C ALA A 411 -19.52 14.90 -8.99
N ILE A 412 -20.40 15.59 -9.72
CA ILE A 412 -20.01 16.70 -10.59
C ILE A 412 -19.45 17.87 -9.77
N ARG A 413 -20.13 18.29 -8.69
CA ARG A 413 -19.62 19.35 -7.80
C ARG A 413 -18.28 18.96 -7.16
N TYR A 414 -18.14 17.72 -6.71
CA TYR A 414 -16.87 17.24 -6.17
C TYR A 414 -15.71 17.43 -7.17
N THR A 415 -15.98 17.11 -8.44
CA THR A 415 -15.03 17.23 -9.55
C THR A 415 -14.71 18.68 -9.87
N LEU A 416 -15.73 19.51 -10.07
CA LEU A 416 -15.58 20.93 -10.43
C LEU A 416 -14.90 21.74 -9.33
N ASN A 417 -15.18 21.45 -8.04
CA ASN A 417 -14.52 22.11 -6.91
C ASN A 417 -13.01 21.83 -6.83
N ARG A 418 -12.50 20.85 -7.57
CA ARG A 418 -11.07 20.47 -7.62
C ARG A 418 -10.50 20.62 -9.03
N TRP A 419 -11.22 21.27 -9.93
CA TRP A 419 -10.87 21.25 -11.35
C TRP A 419 -9.48 21.82 -11.61
N ASP A 420 -9.13 22.91 -10.93
CA ASP A 420 -7.81 23.54 -11.05
C ASP A 420 -6.68 22.64 -10.58
N ASP A 421 -6.91 21.79 -9.57
CA ASP A 421 -5.93 20.81 -9.09
C ASP A 421 -5.88 19.56 -9.98
N LEU A 422 -7.02 19.16 -10.56
CA LEU A 422 -7.13 18.03 -11.49
C LEU A 422 -6.47 18.33 -12.83
N LYS A 423 -6.52 19.56 -13.33
CA LYS A 423 -5.96 19.92 -14.65
C LYS A 423 -4.45 20.18 -14.63
N ARG A 424 -3.81 20.31 -13.46
CA ARG A 424 -2.38 20.67 -13.36
C ARG A 424 -1.45 19.71 -14.08
N PHE A 425 -1.82 18.43 -14.20
CA PHE A 425 -1.01 17.45 -14.92
C PHE A 425 -0.76 17.85 -16.38
N ILE A 426 -1.65 18.62 -17.00
CA ILE A 426 -1.50 19.06 -18.39
C ILE A 426 -0.31 20.01 -18.54
N ASP A 427 -0.09 20.86 -17.55
CA ASP A 427 0.94 21.88 -17.57
C ASP A 427 2.27 21.40 -16.95
N ASP A 428 2.23 20.35 -16.12
CA ASP A 428 3.39 19.85 -15.37
C ASP A 428 3.55 18.33 -15.54
N GLY A 429 4.54 17.94 -16.37
CA GLY A 429 4.83 16.54 -16.72
C GLY A 429 5.27 15.63 -15.57
N ARG A 430 5.57 16.21 -14.40
CA ARG A 430 5.94 15.45 -13.19
C ARG A 430 4.72 14.85 -12.49
N ILE A 431 3.54 15.41 -12.72
CA ILE A 431 2.29 14.99 -12.08
C ILE A 431 1.71 13.79 -12.81
N ASP A 432 1.32 12.76 -12.06
CA ASP A 432 0.58 11.61 -12.60
C ASP A 432 -0.93 11.87 -12.51
N LEU A 433 -1.75 11.11 -13.23
CA LEU A 433 -3.20 11.19 -13.03
C LEU A 433 -3.61 10.71 -11.62
N ASP A 434 -2.84 9.80 -11.02
CA ASP A 434 -3.25 9.06 -9.83
C ASP A 434 -2.24 9.09 -8.69
N THR A 435 -2.73 8.83 -7.48
CA THR A 435 -1.96 8.61 -6.24
C THR A 435 -1.53 7.16 -6.04
N ASN A 436 -1.53 6.34 -7.10
CA ASN A 436 -1.23 4.90 -7.02
C ASN A 436 0.10 4.57 -6.30
N PRO A 437 1.19 5.36 -6.43
CA PRO A 437 2.42 5.06 -5.70
C PRO A 437 2.28 5.05 -4.17
N VAL A 438 1.55 6.02 -3.59
CA VAL A 438 1.32 6.05 -2.13
C VAL A 438 0.31 5.01 -1.67
N GLU A 439 -0.69 4.70 -2.49
CA GLU A 439 -1.65 3.65 -2.17
C GLU A 439 -1.01 2.26 -2.16
N ARG A 440 -0.09 2.00 -3.08
CA ARG A 440 0.65 0.72 -3.17
C ARG A 440 1.40 0.42 -1.87
N VAL A 441 2.00 1.43 -1.26
CA VAL A 441 2.76 1.28 0.01
C VAL A 441 1.86 1.27 1.24
N ILE A 442 0.66 1.84 1.18
CA ILE A 442 -0.33 1.74 2.27
C ILE A 442 -0.99 0.35 2.35
N ARG A 443 -1.17 -0.33 1.21
CA ARG A 443 -1.88 -1.64 1.17
C ARG A 443 -1.29 -2.71 2.09
N PRO A 444 0.03 -2.99 2.09
CA PRO A 444 0.62 -3.93 3.05
C PRO A 444 0.33 -3.55 4.50
N VAL A 445 0.38 -2.26 4.83
CA VAL A 445 0.08 -1.78 6.18
C VAL A 445 -1.38 -2.10 6.57
N ALA A 446 -2.32 -1.94 5.65
CA ALA A 446 -3.73 -2.28 5.89
C ALA A 446 -3.92 -3.78 6.17
N LEU A 447 -3.16 -4.66 5.50
CA LEU A 447 -3.13 -6.10 5.75
C LEU A 447 -2.53 -6.41 7.14
N GLY A 448 -1.40 -5.77 7.48
CA GLY A 448 -0.79 -5.87 8.81
C GLY A 448 -1.75 -5.45 9.94
N ARG A 449 -2.50 -4.36 9.74
CA ARG A 449 -3.55 -3.90 10.65
C ARG A 449 -4.63 -4.95 10.87
N LYS A 450 -5.08 -5.65 9.81
CA LYS A 450 -6.07 -6.74 9.93
C LYS A 450 -5.58 -7.87 10.84
N ASN A 451 -4.28 -8.20 10.77
CA ASN A 451 -3.70 -9.28 11.57
C ASN A 451 -3.39 -8.87 13.02
N ALA A 452 -2.95 -7.64 13.26
CA ALA A 452 -2.58 -7.16 14.59
C ALA A 452 -3.75 -6.52 15.37
N LEU A 453 -4.85 -6.18 14.70
CA LEU A 453 -6.07 -5.51 15.18
C LEU A 453 -5.86 -4.04 15.63
N PHE A 454 -4.83 -3.75 16.44
CA PHE A 454 -4.55 -2.41 16.96
C PHE A 454 -3.08 -2.19 17.35
N ALA A 455 -2.66 -0.94 17.44
CA ALA A 455 -1.44 -0.54 18.13
C ALA A 455 -1.68 -0.49 19.65
N GLY A 456 -0.74 -1.01 20.44
CA GLY A 456 -0.89 -1.13 21.89
C GLY A 456 -0.82 0.20 22.67
N SER A 457 -0.28 1.24 22.05
CA SER A 457 -0.17 2.61 22.58
C SER A 457 0.24 3.56 21.45
N GLU A 458 0.25 4.87 21.70
CA GLU A 458 0.78 5.86 20.74
C GLU A 458 2.25 5.60 20.40
N GLY A 459 3.08 5.30 21.41
CA GLY A 459 4.47 4.90 21.18
C GLY A 459 4.60 3.57 20.40
N GLY A 460 3.62 2.66 20.54
CA GLY A 460 3.56 1.46 19.72
C GLY A 460 3.21 1.75 18.25
N ALA A 461 2.37 2.77 18.01
CA ALA A 461 2.01 3.23 16.68
C ALA A 461 3.19 3.93 15.97
N ASP A 462 3.94 4.77 16.67
CA ASP A 462 5.14 5.42 16.09
C ASP A 462 6.23 4.40 15.73
N ARG A 463 6.46 3.37 16.57
CA ARG A 463 7.40 2.28 16.22
C ARG A 463 6.96 1.48 15.01
N TRP A 464 5.65 1.28 14.85
CA TRP A 464 5.12 0.71 13.62
C TRP A 464 5.48 1.59 12.43
N ALA A 465 5.22 2.89 12.53
CA ALA A 465 5.52 3.84 11.47
C ALA A 465 7.02 3.83 11.08
N ILE A 466 7.93 3.80 12.07
CA ILE A 466 9.38 3.69 11.84
C ILE A 466 9.73 2.40 11.07
N ALA A 467 9.30 1.25 11.57
CA ALA A 467 9.62 -0.03 10.94
C ALA A 467 9.04 -0.14 9.53
N ALA A 468 7.77 0.26 9.36
CA ALA A 468 7.09 0.24 8.06
C ALA A 468 7.76 1.16 7.04
N SER A 469 8.23 2.35 7.45
CA SER A 469 8.90 3.30 6.54
C SER A 469 10.12 2.67 5.89
N LEU A 470 10.96 2.04 6.70
CA LEU A 470 12.23 1.49 6.26
C LEU A 470 12.05 0.18 5.49
N ILE A 471 11.15 -0.70 5.95
CA ILE A 471 10.84 -1.97 5.28
C ILE A 471 10.17 -1.73 3.93
N GLU A 472 9.15 -0.87 3.85
CA GLU A 472 8.49 -0.60 2.58
C GLU A 472 9.41 0.15 1.62
N THR A 473 10.29 1.02 2.11
CA THR A 473 11.34 1.63 1.27
C THR A 473 12.33 0.58 0.76
N ALA A 474 12.79 -0.36 1.59
CA ALA A 474 13.66 -1.45 1.13
C ALA A 474 12.98 -2.27 0.01
N LYS A 475 11.71 -2.62 0.19
CA LYS A 475 10.91 -3.33 -0.83
C LYS A 475 10.77 -2.53 -2.13
N LEU A 476 10.52 -1.21 -2.05
CA LEU A 476 10.42 -0.34 -3.23
C LEU A 476 11.71 -0.33 -4.07
N ASN A 477 12.86 -0.52 -3.41
CA ASN A 477 14.19 -0.53 -4.02
C ASN A 477 14.71 -1.96 -4.33
N GLY A 478 13.87 -3.00 -4.17
CA GLY A 478 14.27 -4.39 -4.41
C GLY A 478 15.33 -4.92 -3.43
N ILE A 479 15.46 -4.29 -2.26
CA ILE A 479 16.37 -4.70 -1.19
C ILE A 479 15.64 -5.67 -0.26
N GLU A 480 16.24 -6.82 0.02
CA GLU A 480 15.67 -7.83 0.92
C GLU A 480 15.61 -7.27 2.36
N PRO A 481 14.41 -7.08 2.96
CA PRO A 481 14.27 -6.36 4.22
C PRO A 481 14.96 -7.01 5.42
N PHE A 482 15.00 -8.34 5.50
CA PHE A 482 15.65 -9.03 6.62
C PHE A 482 17.17 -8.79 6.60
N GLN A 483 17.81 -8.97 5.45
CA GLN A 483 19.24 -8.76 5.26
C GLN A 483 19.60 -7.31 5.56
N TRP A 484 18.86 -6.35 5.01
CA TRP A 484 19.12 -4.94 5.27
C TRP A 484 18.95 -4.58 6.75
N LEU A 485 17.88 -5.03 7.41
CA LEU A 485 17.67 -4.78 8.84
C LEU A 485 18.77 -5.39 9.71
N ARG A 486 19.18 -6.63 9.42
CA ARG A 486 20.27 -7.31 10.13
C ARG A 486 21.55 -6.51 9.98
N ASP A 487 21.98 -6.26 8.76
CA ASP A 487 23.27 -5.63 8.47
C ASP A 487 23.31 -4.19 9.03
N THR A 488 22.19 -3.47 8.94
CA THR A 488 22.04 -2.12 9.51
C THR A 488 22.16 -2.14 11.03
N LEU A 489 21.40 -3.00 11.72
CA LEU A 489 21.45 -3.08 13.18
C LEU A 489 22.81 -3.58 13.69
N GLU A 490 23.45 -4.53 13.01
CA GLU A 490 24.80 -4.99 13.33
C GLU A 490 25.82 -3.85 13.19
N THR A 491 25.75 -3.11 12.09
CA THR A 491 26.63 -1.98 11.83
C THR A 491 26.46 -0.88 12.88
N MET A 492 25.22 -0.49 13.19
CA MET A 492 24.94 0.54 14.19
C MET A 492 25.41 0.14 15.59
N VAL A 493 25.16 -1.10 16.01
CA VAL A 493 25.60 -1.62 17.32
C VAL A 493 27.12 -1.77 17.37
N ALA A 494 27.81 -1.92 16.25
CA ALA A 494 29.28 -1.94 16.22
C ALA A 494 29.94 -0.55 16.37
N GLY A 495 29.16 0.51 16.63
CA GLY A 495 29.67 1.86 16.85
C GLY A 495 29.77 2.71 15.58
N PHE A 496 28.86 2.51 14.61
CA PHE A 496 28.87 3.27 13.37
C PHE A 496 28.67 4.78 13.61
N PRO A 497 29.47 5.66 12.98
CA PRO A 497 29.38 7.10 13.22
C PRO A 497 28.02 7.71 12.84
N ALA A 498 27.46 8.52 13.74
CA ALA A 498 26.18 9.20 13.51
C ALA A 498 26.17 10.08 12.24
N SER A 499 27.33 10.67 11.90
CA SER A 499 27.50 11.51 10.70
C SER A 499 27.39 10.74 9.39
N ARG A 500 27.54 9.41 9.41
CA ARG A 500 27.51 8.54 8.22
C ARG A 500 26.23 7.75 8.08
N LEU A 501 25.25 7.93 8.98
CA LEU A 501 24.00 7.13 9.00
C LEU A 501 23.23 7.14 7.67
N GLY A 502 23.38 8.20 6.85
CA GLY A 502 22.79 8.26 5.52
C GLY A 502 23.22 7.11 4.60
N GLU A 503 24.42 6.55 4.79
CA GLU A 503 24.94 5.40 4.03
C GLU A 503 24.17 4.10 4.31
N LEU A 504 23.38 4.05 5.39
CA LEU A 504 22.58 2.88 5.78
C LEU A 504 21.14 2.94 5.27
N LEU A 505 20.74 4.02 4.59
CA LEU A 505 19.38 4.15 4.07
C LEU A 505 19.09 3.08 3.00
N PRO A 506 17.87 2.50 2.97
CA PRO A 506 17.49 1.50 2.00
C PRO A 506 17.09 2.09 0.63
N VAL A 507 17.87 3.06 0.14
CA VAL A 507 17.66 3.75 -1.14
C VAL A 507 18.87 3.47 -2.05
N ARG A 508 18.64 2.97 -3.27
CA ARG A 508 19.70 2.57 -4.21
C ARG A 508 19.54 3.23 -5.56
#